data_AF-A0A5J6SJ74-F1
#
_entry.id   AF-A0A5J6SJ74-F1
#
_cell.length_a   1.000
_cell.length_b   1.000
_cell.length_c   1.000
_cell.angle_alpha   90.00
_cell.angle_beta   90.00
_cell.angle_gamma   90.00
#
_symmetry.space_group_name_H-M   'P 1'
#
loop_
_entity.id
_entity.type
_entity.pdbx_description
1 polymer ?
#
loop_
_entity_poly.entity_id
_entity_poly.type
_entity_poly.pdbx_seq_one_letter_code
_entity_poly.pdbx_strand_id
1 'polypeptide(L)'
;MKKNLVKTAAAAALLSSSILAFSPIAYGKTISVDQSINSVKSELNKAASQYVYPTLEGKLVPSESLYATLNSAKKNYQATRNAIVSSTLSAKEKESKLNDIDSFYNEKVSKGLVPYMDAYNYATKYLDPLMKEINDAEAKNDFATVVAGYHQLSYQLKDRTSILYRFSGKAARDLLLEKYKKPADAKRNELELPVTIYMKLVDLKGLYAAGKSEEVLKAYAELTILLEGLPKTNKYAGPLFAEVAKVKAIIDAPLVALKEQQTFDSKVADFVEKVNASQKNITLSSTASNSLVVTVKEDVSILEFLSQGFYTTLISGLNVTKINGNDPLSEAAMNGLKAAFSADAKTLADLKGKSFPFPLTVNTGSEFDVIFTIAFN
;
A
#
# COMPACT_ATOMS: atom_id res chain seq x y z
N MET A 1 2.96 -73.75 17.34
CA MET A 1 2.48 -73.02 16.14
C MET A 1 2.97 -71.58 16.23
N LYS A 2 3.95 -71.17 15.41
CA LYS A 2 3.80 -70.29 14.22
C LYS A 2 3.28 -68.88 14.61
N LYS A 3 4.15 -67.87 14.71
CA LYS A 3 4.69 -66.98 13.63
C LYS A 3 3.74 -65.81 13.31
N ASN A 4 4.19 -64.57 13.54
CA ASN A 4 4.38 -63.49 12.53
C ASN A 4 4.47 -62.09 13.19
N LEU A 5 5.66 -61.45 13.15
CA LEU A 5 6.10 -60.38 12.23
C LEU A 5 5.71 -58.98 12.74
N VAL A 6 6.58 -58.20 13.40
CA VAL A 6 7.71 -57.42 12.82
C VAL A 6 7.34 -56.78 11.47
N LYS A 7 7.12 -55.45 11.47
CA LYS A 7 7.51 -54.46 10.42
C LYS A 7 6.78 -53.11 10.60
N THR A 8 7.34 -52.19 11.39
CA THR A 8 6.99 -50.76 11.30
C THR A 8 8.15 -49.79 11.53
N ALA A 9 9.41 -50.27 11.59
CA ALA A 9 10.57 -49.42 11.89
C ALA A 9 11.59 -49.30 10.72
N ALA A 10 11.17 -49.51 9.47
CA ALA A 10 12.10 -49.50 8.32
C ALA A 10 11.55 -48.69 7.13
N ALA A 11 11.44 -47.37 7.27
CA ALA A 11 11.25 -46.47 6.12
C ALA A 11 11.77 -45.03 6.33
N ALA A 12 12.55 -44.76 7.39
CA ALA A 12 13.10 -43.42 7.67
C ALA A 12 14.65 -43.36 7.64
N ALA A 13 15.34 -44.46 7.32
CA ALA A 13 16.80 -44.56 7.41
C ALA A 13 17.50 -44.96 6.10
N LEU A 14 16.85 -44.81 4.93
CA LEU A 14 17.43 -45.23 3.64
C LEU A 14 17.78 -44.10 2.66
N LEU A 15 17.61 -42.83 3.04
CA LEU A 15 18.13 -41.68 2.27
C LEU A 15 19.50 -41.18 2.79
N SER A 16 19.99 -41.71 3.90
CA SER A 16 21.40 -41.59 4.33
C SER A 16 22.30 -42.64 3.66
N SER A 17 21.92 -43.13 2.48
CA SER A 17 22.73 -44.05 1.70
C SER A 17 23.95 -43.32 1.15
N SER A 18 24.98 -43.31 2.00
CA SER A 18 26.36 -43.46 1.58
C SER A 18 26.82 -42.40 0.58
N ILE A 19 27.30 -41.27 1.12
CA ILE A 19 28.39 -40.52 0.51
C ILE A 19 29.64 -41.42 0.57
N LEU A 20 29.61 -42.56 -0.13
CA LEU A 20 30.83 -43.14 -0.62
C LEU A 20 31.25 -42.20 -1.74
N ALA A 21 32.12 -41.27 -1.37
CA ALA A 21 32.97 -40.59 -2.32
C ALA A 21 33.62 -41.69 -3.16
N PHE A 22 33.05 -41.97 -4.33
CA PHE A 22 33.73 -42.71 -5.39
C PHE A 22 34.81 -41.77 -5.93
N SER A 23 35.81 -41.46 -5.10
CA SER A 23 37.08 -40.98 -5.60
C SER A 23 37.74 -42.19 -6.27
N PRO A 24 38.10 -42.10 -7.56
CA PRO A 24 38.90 -43.09 -8.28
C PRO A 24 40.18 -43.55 -7.57
N ILE A 25 40.58 -42.83 -6.53
CA ILE A 25 41.88 -42.90 -5.87
C ILE A 25 41.95 -44.04 -4.83
N ALA A 26 40.82 -44.56 -4.33
CA ALA A 26 40.82 -45.53 -3.22
C ALA A 26 41.18 -46.98 -3.62
N TYR A 27 41.16 -47.30 -4.92
CA TYR A 27 41.66 -48.56 -5.45
C TYR A 27 42.52 -48.20 -6.66
N GLY A 28 43.80 -48.57 -6.67
CA GLY A 28 44.79 -48.24 -7.71
C GLY A 28 44.48 -48.78 -9.12
N LYS A 29 43.28 -48.53 -9.62
CA LYS A 29 42.77 -48.86 -10.94
C LYS A 29 42.84 -47.57 -11.75
N THR A 30 43.69 -47.53 -12.77
CA THR A 30 43.69 -46.48 -13.78
C THR A 30 42.29 -46.43 -14.42
N ILE A 31 41.48 -45.47 -13.99
CA ILE A 31 40.16 -45.22 -14.55
C ILE A 31 40.35 -44.52 -15.89
N SER A 32 39.74 -45.05 -16.95
CA SER A 32 39.79 -44.39 -18.26
C SER A 32 39.01 -43.07 -18.23
N VAL A 33 39.34 -42.13 -19.12
CA VAL A 33 38.62 -40.85 -19.23
C VAL A 33 37.11 -41.07 -19.39
N ASP A 34 36.70 -42.08 -20.18
CA ASP A 34 35.29 -42.42 -20.38
C ASP A 34 34.61 -42.96 -19.12
N GLN A 35 35.32 -43.74 -18.31
CA GLN A 35 34.80 -44.20 -17.03
C GLN A 35 34.62 -43.04 -16.04
N SER A 36 35.54 -42.06 -16.04
CA SER A 36 35.40 -40.83 -15.24
C SER A 36 34.19 -39.99 -15.69
N ILE A 37 33.98 -39.85 -17.00
CA ILE A 37 32.82 -39.16 -17.58
C ILE A 37 31.50 -39.84 -17.18
N ASN A 38 31.41 -41.16 -17.32
CA ASN A 38 30.20 -41.90 -16.95
C ASN A 38 29.93 -41.84 -15.43
N SER A 39 30.97 -41.89 -14.61
CA SER A 39 30.85 -41.78 -13.16
C SER A 39 30.31 -40.41 -12.75
N VAL A 40 30.85 -39.32 -13.32
CA VAL A 40 30.38 -37.97 -12.98
C VAL A 40 28.97 -37.72 -13.50
N LYS A 41 28.59 -38.21 -14.69
CA LYS A 41 27.21 -38.13 -15.18
C LYS A 41 26.23 -38.85 -14.24
N SER A 42 26.59 -40.03 -13.75
CA SER A 42 25.79 -40.77 -12.78
C SER A 42 25.60 -39.99 -11.47
N GLU A 43 26.67 -39.37 -10.97
CA GLU A 43 26.60 -38.53 -9.76
C GLU A 43 25.74 -37.28 -9.98
N LEU A 44 25.91 -36.58 -11.10
CA LEU A 44 25.12 -35.38 -11.43
C LEU A 44 23.62 -35.71 -11.56
N ASN A 45 23.28 -36.87 -12.13
CA ASN A 45 21.91 -37.38 -12.15
C ASN A 45 21.38 -37.61 -10.73
N LYS A 46 22.14 -38.33 -9.89
CA LYS A 46 21.76 -38.59 -8.50
C LYS A 46 21.56 -37.30 -7.71
N ALA A 47 22.41 -36.30 -7.93
CA ALA A 47 22.32 -35.00 -7.28
C ALA A 47 20.97 -34.31 -7.58
N ALA A 48 20.52 -34.33 -8.83
CA ALA A 48 19.19 -33.81 -9.18
C ALA A 48 18.05 -34.67 -8.60
N SER A 49 18.19 -35.99 -8.61
CA SER A 49 17.19 -36.91 -8.04
C SER A 49 16.96 -36.71 -6.54
N GLN A 50 17.95 -36.19 -5.80
CA GLN A 50 17.83 -36.00 -4.35
C GLN A 50 16.71 -35.04 -3.96
N TYR A 51 16.42 -34.01 -4.74
CA TYR A 51 15.25 -33.15 -4.46
C TYR A 51 14.02 -33.54 -5.28
N VAL A 52 14.18 -34.16 -6.45
CA VAL A 52 13.05 -34.52 -7.31
C VAL A 52 12.25 -35.69 -6.71
N TYR A 53 12.89 -36.80 -6.33
CA TYR A 53 12.16 -38.00 -5.90
C TYR A 53 11.39 -37.82 -4.59
N PRO A 54 11.94 -37.20 -3.53
CA PRO A 54 11.16 -36.95 -2.33
C PRO A 54 9.92 -36.08 -2.58
N THR A 55 9.95 -35.20 -3.59
CA THR A 55 8.79 -34.35 -3.90
C THR A 55 7.64 -35.10 -4.56
N LEU A 56 7.91 -36.26 -5.17
CA LEU A 56 6.86 -37.18 -5.63
C LEU A 56 6.09 -37.81 -4.45
N GLU A 57 6.72 -37.88 -3.27
CA GLU A 57 6.10 -38.27 -2.01
C GLU A 57 5.55 -37.07 -1.20
N GLY A 58 5.50 -35.88 -1.80
CA GLY A 58 5.05 -34.67 -1.13
C GLY A 58 6.04 -34.08 -0.11
N LYS A 59 7.33 -34.46 -0.18
CA LYS A 59 8.37 -33.97 0.73
C LYS A 59 9.34 -33.03 0.03
N LEU A 60 9.53 -31.84 0.59
CA LEU A 60 10.60 -30.93 0.18
C LEU A 60 11.89 -31.24 0.95
N VAL A 61 13.01 -31.24 0.25
CA VAL A 61 14.33 -31.48 0.83
C VAL A 61 14.97 -30.16 1.24
N PRO A 62 15.39 -29.99 2.50
CA PRO A 62 16.06 -28.77 2.93
C PRO A 62 17.33 -28.50 2.13
N SER A 63 17.54 -27.25 1.74
CA SER A 63 18.76 -26.78 1.06
C SER A 63 20.03 -27.17 1.83
N GLU A 64 20.00 -27.10 3.16
CA GLU A 64 21.12 -27.46 4.04
C GLU A 64 21.61 -28.90 3.81
N SER A 65 20.68 -29.83 3.60
CA SER A 65 21.02 -31.24 3.37
C SER A 65 21.61 -31.51 1.98
N LEU A 66 21.51 -30.54 1.06
CA LEU A 66 21.95 -30.67 -0.34
C LEU A 66 23.35 -30.08 -0.59
N TYR A 67 23.92 -29.30 0.35
CA TYR A 67 25.25 -28.70 0.17
C TYR A 67 26.36 -29.74 0.02
N ALA A 68 26.31 -30.83 0.79
CA ALA A 68 27.30 -31.91 0.67
C ALA A 68 27.30 -32.51 -0.74
N THR A 69 26.10 -32.78 -1.27
CA THR A 69 25.90 -33.28 -2.64
C THR A 69 26.37 -32.26 -3.68
N LEU A 70 26.04 -30.98 -3.53
CA LEU A 70 26.49 -29.92 -4.43
C LEU A 70 28.02 -29.82 -4.48
N ASN A 71 28.66 -29.87 -3.32
CA ASN A 71 30.12 -29.77 -3.21
C ASN A 71 30.82 -31.01 -3.81
N SER A 72 30.28 -32.20 -3.59
CA SER A 72 30.76 -33.43 -4.23
C SER A 72 30.64 -33.35 -5.76
N ALA A 73 29.46 -32.99 -6.26
CA ALA A 73 29.21 -32.84 -7.70
C ALA A 73 30.16 -31.82 -8.35
N LYS A 74 30.38 -30.67 -7.71
CA LYS A 74 31.35 -29.64 -8.17
C LYS A 74 32.77 -30.19 -8.24
N LYS A 75 33.22 -30.86 -7.17
CA LYS A 75 34.57 -31.41 -7.08
C LYS A 75 34.82 -32.48 -8.15
N ASN A 76 33.89 -33.42 -8.30
CA ASN A 76 34.05 -34.53 -9.25
C ASN A 76 33.89 -34.07 -10.70
N TYR A 77 33.05 -33.07 -10.97
CA TYR A 77 33.01 -32.38 -12.26
C TYR A 77 34.34 -31.73 -12.62
N GLN A 78 34.93 -30.94 -11.72
CA GLN A 78 36.23 -30.30 -11.96
C GLN A 78 37.36 -31.33 -12.13
N ALA A 79 37.37 -32.39 -11.32
CA ALA A 79 38.35 -33.47 -11.44
C ALA A 79 38.27 -34.16 -12.81
N THR A 80 37.05 -34.47 -13.28
CA THR A 80 36.84 -35.09 -14.60
C THR A 80 37.22 -34.16 -15.74
N ARG A 81 36.92 -32.85 -15.66
CA ARG A 81 37.40 -31.86 -16.65
C ARG A 81 38.92 -31.87 -16.75
N ASN A 82 39.61 -31.83 -15.60
CA ASN A 82 41.07 -31.84 -15.57
C ASN A 82 41.63 -33.11 -16.19
N ALA A 83 41.03 -34.28 -15.90
CA ALA A 83 41.41 -35.56 -16.49
C ALA A 83 41.24 -35.59 -18.02
N ILE A 84 40.19 -34.97 -18.57
CA ILE A 84 40.00 -34.83 -20.03
C ILE A 84 41.10 -33.95 -20.62
N VAL A 85 41.37 -32.79 -20.00
CA VAL A 85 42.37 -31.82 -20.49
C VAL A 85 43.78 -32.44 -20.48
N SER A 86 44.14 -33.16 -19.42
CA SER A 86 45.45 -33.81 -19.27
C SER A 86 45.60 -35.13 -20.04
N SER A 87 44.53 -35.63 -20.66
CA SER A 87 44.58 -36.90 -21.40
C SER A 87 45.36 -36.78 -22.72
N THR A 88 45.69 -37.94 -23.30
CA THR A 88 46.34 -38.06 -24.61
C THR A 88 45.37 -37.97 -25.79
N LEU A 89 44.09 -37.64 -25.55
CA LEU A 89 43.06 -37.51 -26.58
C LEU A 89 43.39 -36.37 -27.57
N SER A 90 42.85 -36.47 -28.79
CA SER A 90 42.96 -35.37 -29.76
C SER A 90 42.20 -34.12 -29.29
N ALA A 91 42.56 -32.96 -29.82
CA ALA A 91 41.90 -31.70 -29.47
C ALA A 91 40.37 -31.74 -29.68
N LYS A 92 39.93 -32.32 -30.81
CA LYS A 92 38.51 -32.46 -31.15
C LYS A 92 37.76 -33.39 -30.19
N GLU A 93 38.39 -34.49 -29.75
CA GLU A 93 37.78 -35.39 -28.77
C GLU A 93 37.69 -34.76 -27.39
N LYS A 94 38.72 -34.01 -26.97
CA LYS A 94 38.68 -33.25 -25.71
C LYS A 94 37.54 -32.24 -25.71
N GLU A 95 37.40 -31.46 -26.77
CA GLU A 95 36.32 -30.48 -26.92
C GLU A 95 34.94 -31.14 -26.84
N SER A 96 34.72 -32.21 -27.60
CA SER A 96 33.45 -32.96 -27.58
C SER A 96 33.10 -33.47 -26.18
N LYS A 97 34.05 -34.11 -25.49
CA LYS A 97 33.84 -34.66 -24.14
C LYS A 97 33.63 -33.57 -23.09
N LEU A 98 34.34 -32.44 -23.20
CA LEU A 98 34.14 -31.29 -22.31
C LEU A 98 32.75 -30.70 -22.50
N ASN A 99 32.31 -30.48 -23.75
CA ASN A 99 30.98 -29.96 -24.04
C ASN A 99 29.88 -30.86 -23.50
N ASP A 100 30.04 -32.19 -23.61
CA ASP A 100 29.12 -33.18 -23.08
C ASP A 100 28.97 -33.09 -21.54
N ILE A 101 30.08 -33.07 -20.79
CA ILE A 101 30.01 -32.95 -19.32
C ILE A 101 29.58 -31.55 -18.87
N ASP A 102 29.95 -30.50 -19.59
CA ASP A 102 29.59 -29.11 -19.27
C ASP A 102 28.08 -28.90 -19.47
N SER A 103 27.52 -29.43 -20.56
CA SER A 103 26.07 -29.45 -20.80
C SER A 103 25.33 -30.20 -19.69
N PHE A 104 25.83 -31.38 -19.31
CA PHE A 104 25.20 -32.20 -18.27
C PHE A 104 25.25 -31.54 -16.88
N TYR A 105 26.39 -30.94 -16.53
CA TYR A 105 26.55 -30.17 -15.30
C TYR A 105 25.62 -28.94 -15.29
N ASN A 106 25.53 -28.23 -16.41
CA ASN A 106 24.63 -27.09 -16.55
C ASN A 106 23.17 -27.49 -16.33
N GLU A 107 22.71 -28.60 -16.93
CA GLU A 107 21.35 -29.09 -16.79
C GLU A 107 21.02 -29.52 -15.35
N LYS A 108 21.85 -30.38 -14.74
CA LYS A 108 21.53 -31.02 -13.46
C LYS A 108 21.86 -30.16 -12.24
N VAL A 109 22.94 -29.38 -12.32
CA VAL A 109 23.43 -28.60 -11.18
C VAL A 109 23.12 -27.11 -11.35
N SER A 110 23.59 -26.50 -12.44
CA SER A 110 23.48 -25.03 -12.60
C SER A 110 22.04 -24.56 -12.83
N LYS A 111 21.23 -25.33 -13.56
CA LYS A 111 19.81 -25.08 -13.83
C LYS A 111 18.85 -25.99 -13.03
N GLY A 112 19.39 -26.92 -12.24
CA GLY A 112 18.61 -27.89 -11.45
C GLY A 112 18.78 -27.68 -9.96
N LEU A 113 19.81 -28.31 -9.40
CA LEU A 113 20.06 -28.33 -7.95
C LEU A 113 20.26 -26.94 -7.34
N VAL A 114 21.08 -26.07 -7.95
CA VAL A 114 21.39 -24.75 -7.38
C VAL A 114 20.13 -23.87 -7.31
N PRO A 115 19.35 -23.67 -8.40
CA PRO A 115 18.17 -22.82 -8.30
C PRO A 115 17.05 -23.47 -7.46
N TYR A 116 17.02 -24.79 -7.28
CA TYR A 116 16.14 -25.43 -6.31
C TYR A 116 16.50 -25.02 -4.87
N MET A 117 17.79 -25.08 -4.52
CA MET A 117 18.26 -24.67 -3.19
C MET A 117 17.95 -23.19 -2.94
N ASP A 118 18.11 -22.33 -3.95
CA ASP A 118 17.75 -20.92 -3.87
C ASP A 118 16.24 -20.72 -3.69
N ALA A 119 15.41 -21.47 -4.42
CA ALA A 119 13.96 -21.44 -4.28
C ALA A 119 13.49 -21.89 -2.89
N TYR A 120 14.08 -22.96 -2.36
CA TYR A 120 13.80 -23.44 -1.00
C TYR A 120 14.21 -22.39 0.04
N ASN A 121 15.42 -21.84 -0.06
CA ASN A 121 15.91 -20.78 0.83
C ASN A 121 15.05 -19.52 0.74
N TYR A 122 14.62 -19.15 -0.46
CA TYR A 122 13.74 -18.02 -0.65
C TYR A 122 12.42 -18.21 0.13
N ALA A 123 11.80 -19.38 -0.03
CA ALA A 123 10.56 -19.71 0.64
C ALA A 123 10.72 -19.74 2.18
N THR A 124 11.74 -20.41 2.70
CA THR A 124 11.89 -20.62 4.15
C THR A 124 12.53 -19.46 4.90
N LYS A 125 13.34 -18.62 4.24
CA LYS A 125 14.00 -17.47 4.89
C LYS A 125 13.28 -16.16 4.69
N TYR A 126 12.42 -16.03 3.68
CA TYR A 126 11.72 -14.78 3.40
C TYR A 126 10.20 -14.93 3.49
N LEU A 127 9.58 -15.95 2.90
CA LEU A 127 8.12 -16.05 2.95
C LEU A 127 7.61 -16.56 4.31
N ASP A 128 8.16 -17.67 4.81
CA ASP A 128 7.70 -18.31 6.04
C ASP A 128 7.85 -17.41 7.29
N PRO A 129 8.99 -16.73 7.51
CA PRO A 129 9.15 -15.84 8.66
C PRO A 129 8.24 -14.61 8.57
N LEU A 130 8.09 -14.01 7.38
CA LEU A 130 7.18 -12.88 7.18
C LEU A 130 5.73 -13.28 7.45
N MET A 131 5.31 -14.45 6.97
CA MET A 131 3.98 -15.00 7.25
C MET A 131 3.76 -15.19 8.75
N LYS A 132 4.76 -15.71 9.46
CA LYS A 132 4.70 -15.86 10.92
C LYS A 132 4.60 -14.50 11.62
N GLU A 133 5.43 -13.54 11.25
CA GLU A 133 5.44 -12.20 11.83
C GLU A 133 4.10 -11.47 11.63
N ILE A 134 3.54 -11.54 10.42
CA ILE A 134 2.21 -11.01 10.11
C ILE A 134 1.14 -11.66 11.01
N ASN A 135 1.15 -12.98 11.15
CA ASN A 135 0.18 -13.69 11.99
C ASN A 135 0.34 -13.37 13.48
N ASP A 136 1.57 -13.21 13.96
CA ASP A 136 1.86 -12.82 15.34
C ASP A 136 1.42 -11.37 15.62
N ALA A 137 1.60 -10.46 14.66
CA ALA A 137 1.14 -9.08 14.75
C ALA A 137 -0.40 -8.98 14.69
N GLU A 138 -1.04 -9.81 13.86
CA GLU A 138 -2.50 -9.95 13.79
C GLU A 138 -3.08 -10.34 15.15
N ALA A 139 -2.50 -11.35 15.80
CA ALA A 139 -2.96 -11.80 17.12
C ALA A 139 -2.88 -10.71 18.21
N LYS A 140 -2.03 -9.69 18.00
CA LYS A 140 -1.83 -8.57 18.93
C LYS A 140 -2.56 -7.30 18.50
N ASN A 141 -3.27 -7.30 17.36
CA ASN A 141 -3.80 -6.10 16.71
C ASN A 141 -2.74 -5.01 16.46
N ASP A 142 -1.49 -5.41 16.20
CA ASP A 142 -0.41 -4.49 15.85
C ASP A 142 -0.45 -4.15 14.36
N PHE A 143 -1.36 -3.24 14.01
CA PHE A 143 -1.60 -2.83 12.63
C PHE A 143 -0.37 -2.26 11.94
N ALA A 144 0.49 -1.52 12.65
CA ALA A 144 1.69 -0.94 12.06
C ALA A 144 2.63 -2.04 11.56
N THR A 145 2.84 -3.08 12.37
CA THR A 145 3.65 -4.25 11.98
C THR A 145 2.97 -5.05 10.86
N VAL A 146 1.63 -5.21 10.89
CA VAL A 146 0.89 -5.87 9.79
C VAL A 146 1.07 -5.12 8.46
N VAL A 147 0.99 -3.79 8.45
CA VAL A 147 1.22 -2.97 7.24
C VAL A 147 2.65 -3.13 6.73
N ALA A 148 3.65 -3.06 7.62
CA ALA A 148 5.05 -3.26 7.24
C ALA A 148 5.28 -4.65 6.63
N GLY A 149 4.76 -5.70 7.29
CA GLY A 149 4.81 -7.08 6.81
C GLY A 149 4.10 -7.26 5.48
N TYR A 150 2.93 -6.64 5.27
CA TYR A 150 2.19 -6.67 4.00
C TYR A 150 3.02 -6.07 2.85
N HIS A 151 3.68 -4.93 3.04
CA HIS A 151 4.50 -4.31 2.01
C HIS A 151 5.75 -5.14 1.70
N GLN A 152 6.42 -5.66 2.73
CA GLN A 152 7.55 -6.56 2.54
C GLN A 152 7.12 -7.84 1.80
N LEU A 153 6.01 -8.44 2.18
CA LEU A 153 5.49 -9.64 1.53
C LEU A 153 5.11 -9.35 0.07
N SER A 154 4.44 -8.23 -0.19
CA SER A 154 4.08 -7.79 -1.54
C SER A 154 5.34 -7.60 -2.42
N TYR A 155 6.40 -7.02 -1.86
CA TYR A 155 7.69 -6.88 -2.55
C TYR A 155 8.30 -8.24 -2.89
N GLN A 156 8.37 -9.18 -1.92
CA GLN A 156 8.87 -10.53 -2.19
C GLN A 156 8.06 -11.21 -3.30
N LEU A 157 6.73 -11.20 -3.17
CA LEU A 157 5.82 -11.85 -4.11
C LEU A 157 5.85 -11.24 -5.51
N LYS A 158 6.09 -9.93 -5.65
CA LYS A 158 6.16 -9.25 -6.95
C LYS A 158 7.55 -9.41 -7.60
N ASP A 159 8.61 -9.10 -6.87
CA ASP A 159 9.93 -8.87 -7.48
C ASP A 159 10.84 -10.11 -7.41
N ARG A 160 10.66 -10.97 -6.40
CA ARG A 160 11.57 -12.10 -6.12
C ARG A 160 10.97 -13.48 -6.39
N THR A 161 9.67 -13.55 -6.66
CA THR A 161 8.95 -14.79 -7.00
C THR A 161 9.53 -15.56 -8.18
N SER A 162 10.19 -14.89 -9.14
CA SER A 162 10.83 -15.58 -10.27
C SER A 162 11.82 -16.67 -9.85
N ILE A 163 12.43 -16.56 -8.66
CA ILE A 163 13.34 -17.56 -8.08
C ILE A 163 12.67 -18.94 -8.00
N LEU A 164 11.37 -19.01 -7.67
CA LEU A 164 10.63 -20.26 -7.55
C LEU A 164 10.47 -21.01 -8.89
N TYR A 165 10.72 -20.37 -10.02
CA TYR A 165 10.50 -20.93 -11.35
C TYR A 165 11.79 -21.29 -12.11
N ARG A 166 12.98 -21.01 -11.53
CA ARG A 166 14.27 -21.13 -12.23
C ARG A 166 14.84 -22.55 -12.34
N PHE A 167 14.33 -23.51 -11.58
CA PHE A 167 14.87 -24.87 -11.56
C PHE A 167 14.03 -25.87 -12.34
N SER A 168 14.67 -26.95 -12.81
CA SER A 168 14.02 -28.10 -13.43
C SER A 168 13.39 -29.03 -12.38
N GLY A 169 12.15 -29.47 -12.58
CA GLY A 169 11.44 -30.35 -11.64
C GLY A 169 10.06 -29.81 -11.25
N LYS A 170 9.05 -30.17 -12.04
CA LYS A 170 7.67 -29.67 -11.88
C LYS A 170 7.08 -30.02 -10.51
N ALA A 171 7.21 -31.26 -10.04
CA ALA A 171 6.65 -31.69 -8.77
C ALA A 171 7.19 -30.88 -7.58
N ALA A 172 8.51 -30.70 -7.52
CA ALA A 172 9.18 -29.88 -6.51
C ALA A 172 8.73 -28.41 -6.56
N ARG A 173 8.57 -27.85 -7.76
CA ARG A 173 8.06 -26.49 -7.95
C ARG A 173 6.64 -26.34 -7.46
N ASP A 174 5.74 -27.22 -7.91
CA ASP A 174 4.33 -27.17 -7.53
C ASP A 174 4.16 -27.30 -6.02
N LEU A 175 4.97 -28.16 -5.38
CA LEU A 175 4.95 -28.32 -3.93
C LEU A 175 5.47 -27.09 -3.17
N LEU A 176 6.52 -26.41 -3.67
CA LEU A 176 6.98 -25.13 -3.11
C LEU A 176 5.92 -24.04 -3.24
N LEU A 177 5.25 -23.98 -4.40
CA LEU A 177 4.19 -23.02 -4.66
C LEU A 177 2.99 -23.29 -3.74
N GLU A 178 2.57 -24.54 -3.59
CA GLU A 178 1.46 -24.94 -2.73
C GLU A 178 1.75 -24.63 -1.26
N LYS A 179 2.94 -24.97 -0.79
CA LYS A 179 3.28 -24.85 0.64
C LYS A 179 3.57 -23.42 1.08
N TYR A 180 4.17 -22.61 0.22
CA TYR A 180 4.66 -21.28 0.63
C TYR A 180 4.04 -20.14 -0.17
N LYS A 181 4.03 -20.21 -1.50
CA LYS A 181 3.58 -19.07 -2.33
C LYS A 181 2.08 -18.85 -2.24
N LYS A 182 1.26 -19.89 -2.45
CA LYS A 182 -0.21 -19.76 -2.46
C LYS A 182 -0.77 -19.25 -1.13
N PRO A 183 -0.34 -19.77 0.04
CA PRO A 183 -0.78 -19.21 1.32
C PRO A 183 -0.36 -17.76 1.50
N ALA A 184 0.84 -17.39 1.04
CA ALA A 184 1.34 -16.03 1.09
C ALA A 184 0.55 -15.07 0.16
N ASP A 185 0.24 -15.47 -1.07
CA ASP A 185 -0.63 -14.71 -1.97
C ASP A 185 -2.02 -14.51 -1.36
N ALA A 186 -2.61 -15.58 -0.81
CA ALA A 186 -3.91 -15.55 -0.17
C ALA A 186 -3.91 -14.57 1.00
N LYS A 187 -2.87 -14.61 1.85
CA LYS A 187 -2.73 -13.69 2.98
C LYS A 187 -2.53 -12.25 2.54
N ARG A 188 -1.68 -12.01 1.53
CA ARG A 188 -1.51 -10.67 0.95
C ARG A 188 -2.86 -10.13 0.45
N ASN A 189 -3.64 -10.93 -0.26
CA ASN A 189 -4.94 -10.50 -0.77
C ASN A 189 -5.97 -10.27 0.34
N GLU A 190 -5.98 -11.11 1.38
CA GLU A 190 -6.83 -10.92 2.58
C GLU A 190 -6.55 -9.57 3.27
N LEU A 191 -5.28 -9.15 3.30
CA LEU A 191 -4.80 -7.95 3.97
C LEU A 191 -4.93 -6.67 3.15
N GLU A 192 -5.14 -6.76 1.84
CA GLU A 192 -5.11 -5.60 0.93
C GLU A 192 -6.05 -4.47 1.36
N LEU A 193 -7.32 -4.81 1.65
CA LEU A 193 -8.30 -3.82 2.08
C LEU A 193 -8.05 -3.34 3.53
N PRO A 194 -7.85 -4.22 4.55
CA PRO A 194 -7.49 -3.80 5.91
C PRO A 194 -6.29 -2.85 5.98
N VAL A 195 -5.21 -3.16 5.24
CA VAL A 195 -4.00 -2.34 5.19
C VAL A 195 -4.30 -0.98 4.57
N THR A 196 -5.04 -0.94 3.47
CA THR A 196 -5.43 0.32 2.80
C THR A 196 -6.24 1.21 3.74
N ILE A 197 -7.21 0.65 4.48
CA ILE A 197 -8.01 1.38 5.47
C ILE A 197 -7.12 1.96 6.56
N TYR A 198 -6.19 1.15 7.11
CA TYR A 198 -5.29 1.62 8.16
C TYR A 198 -4.35 2.73 7.66
N MET A 199 -3.78 2.59 6.46
CA MET A 199 -2.95 3.63 5.85
C MET A 199 -3.73 4.94 5.68
N LYS A 200 -4.95 4.87 5.14
CA LYS A 200 -5.83 6.05 4.99
C LYS A 200 -6.17 6.67 6.33
N LEU A 201 -6.32 5.88 7.39
CA LEU A 201 -6.53 6.38 8.74
C LEU A 201 -5.32 7.17 9.26
N VAL A 202 -4.10 6.67 9.01
CA VAL A 202 -2.86 7.35 9.37
C VAL A 202 -2.70 8.66 8.58
N ASP A 203 -2.96 8.62 7.26
CA ASP A 203 -2.92 9.80 6.40
C ASP A 203 -3.92 10.87 6.87
N LEU A 204 -5.16 10.45 7.16
CA LEU A 204 -6.22 11.34 7.66
C LEU A 204 -5.82 12.04 8.96
N LYS A 205 -5.21 11.31 9.91
CA LYS A 205 -4.67 11.90 11.15
C LYS A 205 -3.57 12.92 10.85
N GLY A 206 -2.68 12.62 9.90
CA GLY A 206 -1.62 13.54 9.48
C GLY A 206 -2.15 14.82 8.83
N LEU A 207 -3.12 14.69 7.92
CA LEU A 207 -3.79 15.82 7.26
C LEU A 207 -4.52 16.73 8.26
N TYR A 208 -5.20 16.11 9.23
CA TYR A 208 -5.87 16.84 10.30
C TYR A 208 -4.88 17.60 11.18
N ALA A 209 -3.78 16.97 11.59
CA ALA A 209 -2.72 17.63 12.36
C ALA A 209 -2.04 18.77 11.59
N ALA A 210 -2.00 18.70 10.25
CA ALA A 210 -1.48 19.73 9.38
C ALA A 210 -2.49 20.85 9.03
N GLY A 211 -3.73 20.79 9.54
CA GLY A 211 -4.76 21.81 9.27
C GLY A 211 -5.29 21.82 7.83
N LYS A 212 -5.12 20.73 7.09
CA LYS A 212 -5.47 20.64 5.67
C LYS A 212 -6.93 20.23 5.45
N SER A 213 -7.85 21.11 5.79
CA SER A 213 -9.31 20.84 5.87
C SER A 213 -9.95 20.21 4.63
N GLU A 214 -9.61 20.66 3.41
CA GLU A 214 -10.16 20.07 2.18
C GLU A 214 -9.66 18.65 1.94
N GLU A 215 -8.37 18.39 2.21
CA GLU A 215 -7.77 17.07 2.05
C GLU A 215 -8.34 16.09 3.10
N VAL A 216 -8.62 16.56 4.32
CA VAL A 216 -9.29 15.80 5.38
C VAL A 216 -10.69 15.33 4.94
N LEU A 217 -11.50 16.22 4.36
CA LEU A 217 -12.83 15.89 3.87
C LEU A 217 -12.80 14.79 2.80
N LYS A 218 -11.89 14.91 1.83
CA LYS A 218 -11.70 13.92 0.77
C LYS A 218 -11.23 12.58 1.34
N ALA A 219 -10.20 12.59 2.18
CA ALA A 219 -9.65 11.38 2.79
C ALA A 219 -10.67 10.64 3.67
N TYR A 220 -11.51 11.38 4.40
CA TYR A 220 -12.57 10.78 5.23
C TYR A 220 -13.69 10.15 4.40
N ALA A 221 -14.09 10.79 3.29
CA ALA A 221 -15.07 10.20 2.37
C ALA A 221 -14.54 8.89 1.75
N GLU A 222 -13.28 8.88 1.30
CA GLU A 222 -12.61 7.67 0.80
C GLU A 222 -12.54 6.56 1.86
N LEU A 223 -12.17 6.91 3.10
CA LEU A 223 -12.12 5.95 4.22
C LEU A 223 -13.49 5.32 4.48
N THR A 224 -14.57 6.09 4.39
CA THR A 224 -15.94 5.59 4.59
C THR A 224 -16.33 4.58 3.52
N ILE A 225 -16.02 4.86 2.25
CA ILE A 225 -16.27 3.93 1.13
C ILE A 225 -15.48 2.63 1.32
N LEU A 226 -14.20 2.72 1.73
CA LEU A 226 -13.38 1.53 1.98
C LEU A 226 -13.91 0.69 3.14
N LEU A 227 -14.42 1.33 4.19
CA LEU A 227 -15.04 0.64 5.32
C LEU A 227 -16.31 -0.12 4.94
N GLU A 228 -17.15 0.44 4.06
CA GLU A 228 -18.34 -0.25 3.54
C GLU A 228 -17.98 -1.51 2.75
N GLY A 229 -16.84 -1.48 2.05
CA GLY A 229 -16.29 -2.62 1.32
C GLY A 229 -15.66 -3.70 2.20
N LEU A 230 -15.41 -3.44 3.50
CA LEU A 230 -14.73 -4.39 4.38
C LEU A 230 -15.70 -5.49 4.84
N PRO A 231 -15.50 -6.77 4.44
CA PRO A 231 -16.39 -7.84 4.86
C PRO A 231 -16.40 -7.98 6.38
N LYS A 232 -17.58 -8.12 6.99
CA LYS A 232 -17.69 -8.33 8.45
C LYS A 232 -17.03 -9.64 8.92
N THR A 233 -16.86 -10.59 8.01
CA THR A 233 -16.13 -11.84 8.24
C THR A 233 -14.61 -11.66 8.26
N ASN A 234 -14.11 -10.50 7.82
CA ASN A 234 -12.69 -10.17 7.88
C ASN A 234 -12.29 -9.97 9.36
N LYS A 235 -11.22 -10.63 9.79
CA LYS A 235 -10.76 -10.60 11.19
C LYS A 235 -10.36 -9.20 11.66
N TYR A 236 -9.96 -8.33 10.74
CA TYR A 236 -9.57 -6.96 11.01
C TYR A 236 -10.76 -6.00 11.11
N ALA A 237 -11.97 -6.43 10.74
CA ALA A 237 -13.15 -5.56 10.70
C ALA A 237 -13.44 -4.92 12.07
N GLY A 238 -13.59 -5.73 13.12
CA GLY A 238 -13.91 -5.23 14.46
C GLY A 238 -12.89 -4.20 14.98
N PRO A 239 -11.59 -4.53 15.02
CA PRO A 239 -10.59 -3.59 15.53
C PRO A 239 -10.39 -2.36 14.62
N LEU A 240 -10.50 -2.48 13.29
CA LEU A 240 -10.45 -1.31 12.39
C LEU A 240 -11.66 -0.39 12.57
N PHE A 241 -12.88 -0.93 12.70
CA PHE A 241 -14.06 -0.11 12.99
C PHE A 241 -13.90 0.65 14.30
N ALA A 242 -13.31 0.04 15.33
CA ALA A 242 -13.03 0.71 16.60
C ALA A 242 -12.02 1.87 16.43
N GLU A 243 -10.95 1.67 15.66
CA GLU A 243 -9.98 2.74 15.39
C GLU A 243 -10.56 3.88 14.55
N VAL A 244 -11.38 3.56 13.54
CA VAL A 244 -12.05 4.60 12.75
C VAL A 244 -13.07 5.35 13.60
N ALA A 245 -13.80 4.68 14.49
CA ALA A 245 -14.72 5.35 15.41
C ALA A 245 -14.02 6.36 16.33
N LYS A 246 -12.81 6.05 16.81
CA LYS A 246 -11.99 7.00 17.60
C LYS A 246 -11.61 8.23 16.78
N VAL A 247 -11.17 8.04 15.54
CA VAL A 247 -10.81 9.17 14.66
C VAL A 247 -12.05 9.99 14.30
N LYS A 248 -13.15 9.32 13.97
CA LYS A 248 -14.45 9.93 13.70
C LYS A 248 -14.87 10.86 14.84
N ALA A 249 -14.77 10.41 16.09
CA ALA A 249 -15.10 11.24 17.25
C ALA A 249 -14.23 12.51 17.38
N ILE A 250 -12.99 12.48 16.88
CA ILE A 250 -12.08 13.63 16.90
C ILE A 250 -12.41 14.61 15.76
N ILE A 251 -12.76 14.09 14.58
CA ILE A 251 -12.86 14.91 13.37
C ILE A 251 -14.29 15.34 13.03
N ASP A 252 -15.34 14.63 13.46
CA ASP A 252 -16.71 14.86 12.98
C ASP A 252 -17.21 16.30 13.25
N ALA A 253 -17.02 16.83 14.47
CA ALA A 253 -17.44 18.19 14.78
C ALA A 253 -16.69 19.26 13.96
N PRO A 254 -15.34 19.23 13.87
CA PRO A 254 -14.61 20.05 12.91
C PRO A 254 -15.07 19.85 11.46
N LEU A 255 -15.39 18.62 11.07
CA LEU A 255 -15.81 18.29 9.70
C LEU A 255 -17.14 18.95 9.32
N VAL A 256 -18.09 19.01 10.26
CA VAL A 256 -19.38 19.70 10.07
C VAL A 256 -19.14 21.19 9.86
N ALA A 257 -18.37 21.83 10.74
CA ALA A 257 -18.04 23.25 10.61
C ALA A 257 -17.32 23.56 9.28
N LEU A 258 -16.43 22.68 8.83
CA LEU A 258 -15.75 22.81 7.54
C LEU A 258 -16.71 22.70 6.35
N LYS A 259 -17.68 21.78 6.39
CA LYS A 259 -18.70 21.65 5.33
C LYS A 259 -19.63 22.84 5.27
N GLU A 260 -20.05 23.35 6.42
CA GLU A 260 -20.86 24.56 6.53
C GLU A 260 -20.09 25.76 5.96
N GLN A 261 -18.83 25.93 6.34
CA GLN A 261 -17.95 26.98 5.80
C GLN A 261 -17.76 26.88 4.28
N GLN A 262 -17.52 25.68 3.72
CA GLN A 262 -17.40 25.49 2.26
C GLN A 262 -18.70 25.84 1.53
N THR A 263 -19.84 25.43 2.09
CA THR A 263 -21.15 25.75 1.53
C THR A 263 -21.39 27.25 1.56
N PHE A 264 -21.00 27.92 2.65
CA PHE A 264 -21.08 29.37 2.75
C PHE A 264 -20.16 30.08 1.75
N ASP A 265 -18.90 29.65 1.61
CA ASP A 265 -17.95 30.24 0.67
C ASP A 265 -18.44 30.10 -0.79
N SER A 266 -19.05 28.97 -1.14
CA SER A 266 -19.72 28.77 -2.44
C SER A 266 -20.84 29.78 -2.67
N LYS A 267 -21.67 30.04 -1.66
CA LYS A 267 -22.73 31.06 -1.74
C LYS A 267 -22.19 32.47 -1.87
N VAL A 268 -21.07 32.77 -1.20
CA VAL A 268 -20.39 34.07 -1.34
C VAL A 268 -19.89 34.26 -2.77
N ALA A 269 -19.32 33.22 -3.39
CA ALA A 269 -18.91 33.26 -4.79
C ALA A 269 -20.11 33.51 -5.74
N ASP A 270 -21.20 32.76 -5.57
CA ASP A 270 -22.44 32.95 -6.34
C ASP A 270 -23.05 34.34 -6.14
N PHE A 271 -23.00 34.86 -4.91
CA PHE A 271 -23.46 36.20 -4.58
C PHE A 271 -22.63 37.28 -5.28
N VAL A 272 -21.29 37.16 -5.25
CA VAL A 272 -20.37 38.06 -5.96
C VAL A 272 -20.69 38.11 -7.45
N GLU A 273 -20.91 36.95 -8.09
CA GLU A 273 -21.27 36.88 -9.51
C GLU A 273 -22.60 37.59 -9.80
N LYS A 274 -23.64 37.30 -9.02
CA LYS A 274 -24.99 37.90 -9.19
C LYS A 274 -24.97 39.42 -9.00
N VAL A 275 -24.25 39.93 -8.00
CA VAL A 275 -24.16 41.38 -7.78
C VAL A 275 -23.36 42.05 -8.89
N ASN A 276 -22.24 41.48 -9.30
CA ASN A 276 -21.44 42.03 -10.40
C ASN A 276 -22.18 42.06 -11.74
N ALA A 277 -23.12 41.14 -11.95
CA ALA A 277 -23.99 41.13 -13.14
C ALA A 277 -25.12 42.18 -13.08
N SER A 278 -25.56 42.59 -11.88
CA SER A 278 -26.75 43.43 -11.69
C SER A 278 -26.45 44.88 -11.30
N GLN A 279 -25.34 45.14 -10.62
CA GLN A 279 -24.98 46.45 -10.10
C GLN A 279 -23.93 47.15 -10.98
N LYS A 280 -24.20 48.41 -11.33
CA LYS A 280 -23.28 49.22 -12.16
C LYS A 280 -22.28 50.03 -11.34
N ASN A 281 -22.66 50.42 -10.12
CA ASN A 281 -21.94 51.41 -9.31
C ASN A 281 -20.82 50.79 -8.45
N ILE A 282 -20.78 49.47 -8.35
CA ILE A 282 -19.82 48.72 -7.53
C ILE A 282 -19.28 47.48 -8.26
N THR A 283 -18.23 46.89 -7.74
CA THR A 283 -17.80 45.53 -8.05
C THR A 283 -17.38 44.82 -6.79
N LEU A 284 -17.78 43.57 -6.66
CA LEU A 284 -17.48 42.72 -5.52
C LEU A 284 -16.37 41.73 -5.87
N SER A 285 -15.56 41.41 -4.87
CA SER A 285 -14.66 40.26 -4.87
C SER A 285 -14.61 39.63 -3.48
N SER A 286 -14.31 38.34 -3.39
CA SER A 286 -13.97 37.69 -2.12
C SER A 286 -12.46 37.44 -2.08
N THR A 287 -11.81 37.82 -0.97
CA THR A 287 -10.35 37.67 -0.78
C THR A 287 -9.97 36.69 0.33
N ALA A 288 -10.95 36.33 1.16
CA ALA A 288 -10.85 35.32 2.22
C ALA A 288 -12.25 34.80 2.55
N SER A 289 -12.32 33.62 3.17
CA SER A 289 -13.57 33.12 3.75
C SER A 289 -14.21 34.17 4.65
N ASN A 290 -15.53 34.30 4.59
CA ASN A 290 -16.31 35.25 5.40
C ASN A 290 -16.05 36.73 5.12
N SER A 291 -15.53 37.08 3.94
CA SER A 291 -15.28 38.47 3.59
C SER A 291 -15.71 38.83 2.18
N LEU A 292 -15.99 40.11 2.01
CA LEU A 292 -16.34 40.74 0.74
C LEU A 292 -15.57 42.05 0.62
N VAL A 293 -15.01 42.32 -0.55
CA VAL A 293 -14.42 43.60 -0.90
C VAL A 293 -15.31 44.28 -1.92
N VAL A 294 -15.80 45.47 -1.59
CA VAL A 294 -16.61 46.34 -2.43
C VAL A 294 -15.69 47.39 -3.04
N THR A 295 -15.50 47.36 -4.36
CA THR A 295 -14.82 48.42 -5.10
C THR A 295 -15.86 49.39 -5.63
N VAL A 296 -15.75 50.65 -5.23
CA VAL A 296 -16.71 51.71 -5.59
C VAL A 296 -16.33 52.30 -6.96
N LYS A 297 -17.25 52.25 -7.94
CA LYS A 297 -17.07 52.86 -9.27
C LYS A 297 -17.70 54.24 -9.33
N GLU A 298 -18.89 54.38 -8.75
CA GLU A 298 -19.63 55.63 -8.66
C GLU A 298 -19.99 55.89 -7.20
N ASP A 299 -19.77 57.11 -6.74
CA ASP A 299 -20.09 57.48 -5.38
C ASP A 299 -21.60 57.68 -5.24
N VAL A 300 -22.23 56.84 -4.41
CA VAL A 300 -23.66 56.87 -4.12
C VAL A 300 -23.89 56.96 -2.62
N SER A 301 -25.08 57.39 -2.21
CA SER A 301 -25.39 57.44 -0.78
C SER A 301 -25.43 56.02 -0.17
N ILE A 302 -25.05 55.89 1.10
CA ILE A 302 -25.11 54.58 1.80
C ILE A 302 -26.54 54.01 1.80
N LEU A 303 -27.54 54.89 1.95
CA LEU A 303 -28.94 54.50 1.89
C LEU A 303 -29.31 53.94 0.52
N GLU A 304 -28.88 54.61 -0.55
CA GLU A 304 -29.08 54.15 -1.92
C GLU A 304 -28.42 52.79 -2.15
N PHE A 305 -27.16 52.62 -1.76
CA PHE A 305 -26.44 51.34 -1.83
C PHE A 305 -27.22 50.19 -1.15
N LEU A 306 -27.70 50.40 0.08
CA LEU A 306 -28.47 49.39 0.79
C LEU A 306 -29.85 49.12 0.14
N SER A 307 -30.45 50.14 -0.47
CA SER A 307 -31.79 50.07 -1.08
C SER A 307 -31.81 49.57 -2.54
N GLN A 308 -30.71 49.69 -3.30
CA GLN A 308 -30.60 49.30 -4.72
C GLN A 308 -30.53 47.77 -4.92
N GLY A 309 -31.17 47.01 -4.05
CA GLY A 309 -31.22 45.55 -4.13
C GLY A 309 -29.97 44.84 -3.62
N PHE A 310 -28.90 45.55 -3.21
CA PHE A 310 -27.74 44.91 -2.58
C PHE A 310 -28.14 44.17 -1.31
N TYR A 311 -28.88 44.81 -0.40
CA TYR A 311 -29.26 44.22 0.88
C TYR A 311 -30.19 43.00 0.70
N THR A 312 -31.17 43.09 -0.20
CA THR A 312 -32.07 41.97 -0.48
C THR A 312 -31.37 40.83 -1.22
N THR A 313 -30.41 41.14 -2.09
CA THR A 313 -29.55 40.15 -2.76
C THR A 313 -28.57 39.51 -1.78
N LEU A 314 -28.10 40.23 -0.77
CA LEU A 314 -27.26 39.68 0.30
C LEU A 314 -28.05 38.67 1.12
N ILE A 315 -29.25 39.05 1.57
CA ILE A 315 -30.11 38.17 2.37
C ILE A 315 -30.46 36.90 1.58
N SER A 316 -30.97 37.05 0.36
CA SER A 316 -31.40 35.92 -0.47
C SER A 316 -30.23 35.11 -1.04
N GLY A 317 -29.12 35.76 -1.41
CA GLY A 317 -27.95 35.13 -2.01
C GLY A 317 -27.16 34.29 -1.01
N LEU A 318 -27.05 34.75 0.24
CA LEU A 318 -26.35 34.01 1.30
C LEU A 318 -27.27 33.15 2.17
N ASN A 319 -28.60 33.20 1.95
CA ASN A 319 -29.62 32.64 2.85
C ASN A 319 -29.46 33.10 4.30
N VAL A 320 -29.34 34.42 4.50
CA VAL A 320 -29.22 35.02 5.84
C VAL A 320 -30.55 34.84 6.58
N THR A 321 -30.50 34.23 7.76
CA THR A 321 -31.64 34.05 8.66
C THR A 321 -31.64 35.03 9.82
N LYS A 322 -30.46 35.54 10.22
CA LYS A 322 -30.33 36.59 11.24
C LYS A 322 -29.18 37.54 10.91
N ILE A 323 -29.35 38.81 11.25
CA ILE A 323 -28.29 39.83 11.24
C ILE A 323 -28.19 40.38 12.65
N ASN A 324 -27.03 40.22 13.27
CA ASN A 324 -26.79 40.59 14.67
C ASN A 324 -27.87 40.02 15.62
N GLY A 325 -28.26 38.75 15.39
CA GLY A 325 -29.28 38.05 16.17
C GLY A 325 -30.74 38.42 15.88
N ASN A 326 -31.02 39.36 14.98
CA ASN A 326 -32.36 39.83 14.65
C ASN A 326 -32.82 39.31 13.28
N ASP A 327 -34.13 39.23 13.05
CA ASP A 327 -34.71 38.94 11.73
C ASP A 327 -34.13 39.93 10.69
N PRO A 328 -33.65 39.46 9.52
CA PRO A 328 -32.91 40.29 8.57
C PRO A 328 -33.76 41.39 7.93
N LEU A 329 -35.09 41.30 7.99
CA LEU A 329 -36.01 42.32 7.49
C LEU A 329 -36.57 43.22 8.60
N SER A 330 -36.17 42.99 9.86
CA SER A 330 -36.58 43.83 10.99
C SER A 330 -35.90 45.19 10.99
N GLU A 331 -36.58 46.17 11.57
CA GLU A 331 -36.01 47.50 11.82
C GLU A 331 -34.76 47.43 12.69
N ALA A 332 -34.71 46.48 13.64
CA ALA A 332 -33.56 46.27 14.52
C ALA A 332 -32.30 45.83 13.73
N ALA A 333 -32.43 44.88 12.80
CA ALA A 333 -31.33 44.48 11.93
C ALA A 333 -30.83 45.65 11.07
N MET A 334 -31.76 46.44 10.51
CA MET A 334 -31.41 47.57 9.67
C MET A 334 -30.73 48.72 10.42
N ASN A 335 -31.20 49.01 11.64
CA ASN A 335 -30.57 49.98 12.51
C ASN A 335 -29.19 49.50 12.99
N GLY A 336 -29.04 48.21 13.27
CA GLY A 336 -27.75 47.60 13.60
C GLY A 336 -26.73 47.71 12.45
N LEU A 337 -27.16 47.44 11.22
CA LEU A 337 -26.28 47.57 10.04
C LEU A 337 -25.90 49.04 9.77
N LYS A 338 -26.85 49.97 9.91
CA LYS A 338 -26.58 51.41 9.79
C LYS A 338 -25.60 51.91 10.86
N ALA A 339 -25.76 51.45 12.10
CA ALA A 339 -24.88 51.80 13.20
C ALA A 339 -23.47 51.20 13.09
N ALA A 340 -23.30 50.12 12.29
CA ALA A 340 -21.99 49.59 11.98
C ALA A 340 -21.19 50.53 11.06
N PHE A 341 -21.86 51.31 10.21
CA PHE A 341 -21.24 52.40 9.47
C PHE A 341 -21.02 53.62 10.38
N SER A 342 -19.94 54.36 10.12
CA SER A 342 -19.63 55.56 10.90
C SER A 342 -20.71 56.62 10.72
N ALA A 343 -21.15 57.28 11.80
CA ALA A 343 -22.27 58.22 11.79
C ALA A 343 -22.04 59.47 10.92
N ASP A 344 -20.77 59.76 10.61
CA ASP A 344 -20.33 60.83 9.70
C ASP A 344 -20.30 60.41 8.23
N ALA A 345 -20.35 59.10 7.92
CA ALA A 345 -20.34 58.59 6.57
C ALA A 345 -21.72 58.74 5.90
N LYS A 346 -21.76 59.42 4.75
CA LYS A 346 -22.97 59.68 3.98
C LYS A 346 -22.95 58.97 2.63
N THR A 347 -21.77 58.79 2.04
CA THR A 347 -21.58 58.14 0.74
C THR A 347 -20.62 56.96 0.83
N LEU A 348 -20.52 56.18 -0.25
CA LEU A 348 -19.60 55.05 -0.30
C LEU A 348 -18.13 55.50 -0.27
N ALA A 349 -17.82 56.70 -0.79
CA ALA A 349 -16.48 57.27 -0.70
C ALA A 349 -16.01 57.46 0.76
N ASP A 350 -16.93 57.80 1.68
CA ASP A 350 -16.61 57.96 3.11
C ASP A 350 -16.24 56.63 3.80
N LEU A 351 -16.56 55.50 3.15
CA LEU A 351 -16.28 54.15 3.64
C LEU A 351 -14.96 53.60 3.10
N LYS A 352 -14.33 54.24 2.11
CA LYS A 352 -13.13 53.75 1.45
C LYS A 352 -11.99 53.51 2.46
N GLY A 353 -11.35 52.34 2.37
CA GLY A 353 -10.30 51.89 3.28
C GLY A 353 -10.81 51.36 4.63
N LYS A 354 -12.12 51.27 4.85
CA LYS A 354 -12.73 50.76 6.09
C LYS A 354 -13.30 49.36 5.88
N SER A 355 -13.31 48.59 6.97
CA SER A 355 -13.86 47.23 7.03
C SER A 355 -14.88 47.12 8.16
N PHE A 356 -16.01 46.51 7.87
CA PHE A 356 -17.15 46.42 8.76
C PHE A 356 -17.50 44.95 9.00
N PRO A 357 -17.15 44.38 10.16
CA PRO A 357 -17.57 43.06 10.55
C PRO A 357 -19.01 43.10 11.08
N PHE A 358 -19.83 42.12 10.71
CA PHE A 358 -21.16 41.94 11.26
C PHE A 358 -21.47 40.46 11.50
N PRO A 359 -22.10 40.11 12.63
CA PRO A 359 -22.57 38.76 12.87
C PRO A 359 -23.73 38.43 11.93
N LEU A 360 -23.59 37.36 11.15
CA LEU A 360 -24.65 36.75 10.37
C LEU A 360 -24.93 35.35 10.92
N THR A 361 -26.20 34.98 10.92
CA THR A 361 -26.61 33.57 10.90
C THR A 361 -27.10 33.26 9.50
N VAL A 362 -26.52 32.25 8.87
CA VAL A 362 -26.90 31.80 7.52
C VAL A 362 -27.36 30.35 7.56
N ASN A 363 -28.22 29.97 6.62
CA ASN A 363 -28.65 28.59 6.49
C ASN A 363 -27.84 27.87 5.41
N THR A 364 -26.90 27.00 5.80
CA THR A 364 -26.10 26.13 4.92
C THR A 364 -26.61 24.68 4.90
N GLY A 365 -27.85 24.44 5.34
CA GLY A 365 -28.43 23.15 5.71
C GLY A 365 -28.75 23.06 7.21
N SER A 366 -28.05 23.88 8.00
CA SER A 366 -28.16 24.14 9.43
C SER A 366 -27.89 25.64 9.67
N GLU A 367 -28.24 26.16 10.85
CA GLU A 367 -27.84 27.51 11.25
C GLU A 367 -26.31 27.55 11.43
N PHE A 368 -25.65 28.42 10.67
CA PHE A 368 -24.20 28.64 10.71
C PHE A 368 -23.93 30.11 11.04
N ASP A 369 -23.33 30.35 12.21
CA ASP A 369 -22.99 31.70 12.67
C ASP A 369 -21.61 32.10 12.18
N VAL A 370 -21.52 33.28 11.59
CA VAL A 370 -20.30 33.79 10.97
C VAL A 370 -20.14 35.29 11.21
N ILE A 371 -18.91 35.72 11.50
CA ILE A 371 -18.56 37.15 11.47
C ILE A 371 -18.19 37.49 10.03
N PHE A 372 -19.13 38.07 9.30
CA PHE A 372 -18.95 38.43 7.90
C PHE A 372 -18.40 39.85 7.80
N THR A 373 -17.36 40.06 6.99
CA THR A 373 -16.70 41.37 6.87
C THR A 373 -16.92 41.96 5.49
N ILE A 374 -17.43 43.19 5.42
CA ILE A 374 -17.43 43.98 4.18
C ILE A 374 -16.35 45.06 4.26
N ALA A 375 -15.37 44.99 3.37
CA ALA A 375 -14.35 46.01 3.18
C ALA A 375 -14.67 46.87 1.95
N PHE A 376 -14.41 48.18 2.03
CA PHE A 376 -14.63 49.11 0.91
C PHE A 376 -13.27 49.61 0.39
N ASN A 377 -13.04 49.45 -0.91
CA ASN A 377 -11.79 49.79 -1.61
C ASN A 377 -11.95 50.90 -2.64
#